data_AF-A0A383C3G9-F1
#
_entry.id   AF-A0A383C3G9-F1
#
_cell.length_a   1.000
_cell.length_b   1.000
_cell.length_c   1.000
_cell.angle_alpha   90.00
_cell.angle_beta   90.00
_cell.angle_gamma   90.00
#
_symmetry.space_group_name_H-M   'P 1'
#
loop_
_entity.id
_entity.type
_entity.pdbx_description
1 polymer ?
#
loop_
_entity_poly.entity_id
_entity_poly.type
_entity_poly.pdbx_seq_one_letter_code
_entity_poly.pdbx_strand_id
1 'polypeptide(L)'
;CDKGLPAMMMALAGMGNLPLVLVPGGVTLPPSEGEDAGAVQTIGARFAHGMLTLDEAATLGCKACGTPGGGCQFLGTAATSQVVGEALGLAPLHTALAPSGSAVWREIAARAAELIMGLKEQKFGVNQILTDAAIRNAMIVHAAFGGSTNLLLHIPAIAHAAGLLRPTVKDWEGVNSQVPRLVSVLPNGPVMHPTVNVFLAGGVPEVMVHLRKIGLLDTTIKTVEGRSWDSLLDEWQDSKRRR
;
A
#
# COMPACT_ATOMS: atom_id res chain seq x y z
N CYS A 1 -9.06 -2.08 -5.99
CA CYS A 1 -9.49 -1.09 -7.00
C CYS A 1 -8.91 0.29 -6.66
N ASP A 2 -8.58 1.07 -7.68
CA ASP A 2 -7.85 2.35 -7.58
C ASP A 2 -8.43 3.37 -6.62
N LYS A 3 -9.76 3.54 -6.60
CA LYS A 3 -10.44 4.57 -5.80
C LYS A 3 -11.14 4.01 -4.56
N GLY A 4 -11.35 2.69 -4.51
CA GLY A 4 -12.02 2.04 -3.38
C GLY A 4 -11.25 2.18 -2.06
N LEU A 5 -9.94 1.95 -2.08
CA LEU A 5 -9.13 2.01 -0.87
C LEU A 5 -8.91 3.45 -0.36
N PRO A 6 -8.59 4.45 -1.22
CA PRO A 6 -8.60 5.86 -0.79
C PRO A 6 -9.92 6.32 -0.18
N ALA A 7 -11.05 5.99 -0.82
CA ALA A 7 -12.37 6.36 -0.29
C ALA A 7 -12.64 5.71 1.08
N MET A 8 -12.26 4.45 1.24
CA MET A 8 -12.34 3.76 2.53
C MET A 8 -11.46 4.42 3.59
N MET A 9 -10.21 4.75 3.26
CA MET A 9 -9.31 5.45 4.19
C MET A 9 -9.86 6.83 4.59
N MET A 10 -10.48 7.57 3.67
CA MET A 10 -11.14 8.84 4.01
C MET A 10 -12.33 8.65 4.97
N ALA A 11 -13.17 7.64 4.72
CA ALA A 11 -14.30 7.33 5.60
C ALA A 11 -13.82 6.93 7.01
N LEU A 12 -12.79 6.07 7.07
CA LEU A 12 -12.16 5.63 8.31
C LEU A 12 -11.49 6.78 9.07
N ALA A 13 -10.79 7.68 8.36
CA ALA A 13 -10.14 8.85 8.96
C ALA A 13 -11.11 9.74 9.73
N GLY A 14 -12.36 9.86 9.26
CA GLY A 14 -13.42 10.64 9.92
C GLY A 14 -14.07 9.98 11.14
N MET A 15 -13.67 8.76 11.52
CA MET A 15 -14.34 8.01 12.61
C MET A 15 -13.87 8.39 14.03
N GLY A 16 -12.87 9.26 14.16
CA GLY A 16 -12.46 9.86 15.43
C GLY A 16 -12.02 8.82 16.48
N ASN A 17 -12.82 8.66 17.55
CA ASN A 17 -12.49 7.79 18.69
C ASN A 17 -12.85 6.31 18.47
N LEU A 18 -13.45 5.94 17.34
CA LEU A 18 -13.81 4.55 17.08
C LEU A 18 -12.58 3.72 16.69
N PRO A 19 -12.46 2.47 17.17
CA PRO A 19 -11.42 1.56 16.70
C PRO A 19 -11.65 1.19 15.23
N LEU A 20 -10.56 0.95 14.49
CA LEU A 20 -10.60 0.45 13.11
C LEU A 20 -9.47 -0.55 12.88
N VAL A 21 -9.62 -1.37 11.84
CA VAL A 21 -8.52 -2.08 11.19
C VAL A 21 -8.80 -2.11 9.69
N LEU A 22 -7.89 -1.59 8.88
CA LEU A 22 -7.95 -1.65 7.43
C LEU A 22 -7.39 -3.00 6.96
N VAL A 23 -8.16 -3.73 6.16
CA VAL A 23 -7.70 -4.98 5.51
C VAL A 23 -7.45 -4.70 4.03
N PRO A 24 -6.19 -4.63 3.57
CA PRO A 24 -5.88 -4.46 2.16
C PRO A 24 -6.43 -5.61 1.32
N GLY A 25 -6.99 -5.27 0.16
CA GLY A 25 -7.51 -6.25 -0.79
C GLY A 25 -6.43 -6.95 -1.62
N GLY A 26 -5.15 -6.79 -1.31
CA GLY A 26 -4.03 -7.47 -1.98
C GLY A 26 -3.77 -7.04 -3.43
N VAL A 27 -2.92 -7.80 -4.11
CA VAL A 27 -2.59 -7.64 -5.55
C VAL A 27 -2.79 -8.96 -6.28
N THR A 28 -3.29 -8.87 -7.52
CA THR A 28 -3.40 -10.03 -8.39
C THR A 28 -2.02 -10.56 -8.76
N LEU A 29 -1.90 -11.88 -8.90
CA LEU A 29 -0.67 -12.51 -9.36
C LEU A 29 -0.50 -12.31 -10.86
N PRO A 30 0.76 -12.21 -11.34
CA PRO A 30 1.03 -12.24 -12.77
C PRO A 30 0.49 -13.53 -13.40
N PRO A 31 0.05 -13.48 -14.66
CA PRO A 31 -0.46 -14.65 -15.34
C PRO A 31 0.65 -15.66 -15.62
N SER A 32 0.30 -16.94 -15.64
CA SER A 32 1.22 -18.01 -16.06
C SER A 32 1.46 -18.02 -17.57
N GLU A 33 0.50 -17.53 -18.35
CA GLU A 33 0.57 -17.37 -19.80
C GLU A 33 -0.02 -16.03 -20.22
N GLY A 34 0.64 -15.34 -21.16
CA GLY A 34 0.17 -14.06 -21.69
C GLY A 34 0.94 -12.86 -21.14
N GLU A 35 0.36 -11.68 -21.32
CA GLU A 35 0.97 -10.42 -20.93
C GLU A 35 0.47 -9.94 -19.57
N ASP A 36 1.34 -9.26 -18.81
CA ASP A 36 0.97 -8.72 -17.51
C ASP A 36 0.00 -7.52 -17.62
N ALA A 37 -0.68 -7.18 -16.53
CA ALA A 37 -1.65 -6.09 -16.43
C ALA A 37 -1.04 -4.69 -16.71
N GLY A 38 0.28 -4.54 -16.71
CA GLY A 38 0.96 -3.34 -17.19
C GLY A 38 1.03 -3.32 -18.71
N ALA A 39 1.55 -4.38 -19.32
CA ALA A 39 1.67 -4.52 -20.77
C ALA A 39 0.31 -4.51 -21.49
N VAL A 40 -0.69 -5.19 -20.91
CA VAL A 40 -2.05 -5.34 -21.47
C VAL A 40 -2.77 -3.99 -21.69
N GLN A 41 -2.35 -2.94 -20.99
CA GLN A 41 -2.94 -1.59 -21.16
C GLN A 41 -2.71 -1.02 -22.56
N THR A 42 -1.74 -1.55 -23.30
CA THR A 42 -1.44 -1.13 -24.66
C THR A 42 -2.26 -1.84 -25.73
N ILE A 43 -3.13 -2.80 -25.37
CA ILE A 43 -3.93 -3.59 -26.33
C ILE A 43 -4.74 -2.69 -27.26
N GLY A 44 -5.41 -1.66 -26.73
CA GLY A 44 -6.24 -0.77 -27.55
C GLY A 44 -5.42 -0.05 -28.63
N ALA A 45 -4.21 0.42 -28.29
CA ALA A 45 -3.30 1.04 -29.23
C ALA A 45 -2.77 0.04 -30.27
N ARG A 46 -2.33 -1.14 -29.82
CA ARG A 46 -1.80 -2.20 -30.70
C ARG A 46 -2.86 -2.70 -31.69
N PHE A 47 -4.10 -2.88 -31.25
CA PHE A 47 -5.23 -3.23 -32.11
C PHE A 47 -5.50 -2.12 -33.14
N ALA A 48 -5.58 -0.85 -32.72
CA ALA A 48 -5.81 0.28 -33.61
C ALA A 48 -4.72 0.45 -34.69
N HIS A 49 -3.48 0.03 -34.38
CA HIS A 49 -2.36 0.02 -35.32
C HIS A 49 -2.24 -1.27 -36.16
N GLY A 50 -3.22 -2.19 -36.07
CA GLY A 50 -3.20 -3.45 -36.83
C GLY A 50 -2.12 -4.44 -36.37
N MET A 51 -1.56 -4.26 -35.17
CA MET A 51 -0.55 -5.15 -34.59
C MET A 51 -1.16 -6.38 -33.89
N LEU A 52 -2.49 -6.35 -33.66
CA LEU A 52 -3.27 -7.43 -33.06
C LEU A 52 -4.60 -7.55 -33.81
N THR A 53 -5.07 -8.78 -33.96
CA THR A 53 -6.48 -9.08 -34.28
C THR A 53 -7.36 -8.85 -33.05
N LEU A 54 -8.68 -8.79 -33.26
CA LEU A 54 -9.64 -8.67 -32.15
C LEU A 54 -9.59 -9.90 -31.22
N ASP A 55 -9.39 -11.10 -31.79
CA ASP A 55 -9.32 -12.34 -31.03
C ASP A 55 -8.06 -12.42 -30.15
N GLU A 56 -6.92 -12.01 -30.70
CA GLU A 56 -5.67 -11.88 -29.94
C GLU A 56 -5.80 -10.86 -28.82
N ALA A 57 -6.39 -9.68 -29.12
CA ALA A 57 -6.65 -8.64 -28.12
C ALA A 57 -7.58 -9.14 -26.99
N ALA A 58 -8.66 -9.84 -27.33
CA ALA A 58 -9.57 -10.42 -26.35
C ALA A 58 -8.88 -11.49 -25.49
N THR A 59 -8.11 -12.38 -26.12
CA THR A 59 -7.39 -13.45 -25.42
C THR A 59 -6.34 -12.90 -24.45
N LEU A 60 -5.53 -11.94 -24.90
CA LEU A 60 -4.53 -11.28 -24.05
C LEU A 60 -5.18 -10.55 -22.87
N GLY A 61 -6.29 -9.83 -23.12
CA GLY A 61 -7.07 -9.17 -22.09
C GLY A 61 -7.63 -10.12 -21.03
N CYS A 62 -8.20 -11.25 -21.46
CA CYS A 62 -8.75 -12.27 -20.56
C CYS A 62 -7.68 -12.95 -19.70
N LYS A 63 -6.46 -13.13 -20.22
CA LYS A 63 -5.38 -13.82 -19.51
C LYS A 63 -4.63 -12.93 -18.52
N ALA A 64 -4.71 -11.60 -18.60
CA ALA A 64 -3.81 -10.70 -17.87
C ALA A 64 -3.94 -10.72 -16.33
N CYS A 65 -5.09 -11.16 -15.80
CA CYS A 65 -5.35 -11.26 -14.35
C CYS A 65 -5.16 -12.71 -13.88
N GLY A 66 -4.03 -13.02 -13.23
CA GLY A 66 -3.67 -14.39 -12.87
C GLY A 66 -4.45 -14.97 -11.68
N THR A 67 -5.09 -14.14 -10.85
CA THR A 67 -5.87 -14.58 -9.68
C THR A 67 -7.12 -13.71 -9.45
N PRO A 68 -8.16 -14.26 -8.78
CA PRO A 68 -9.35 -13.49 -8.42
C PRO A 68 -9.05 -12.45 -7.33
N GLY A 69 -9.67 -11.27 -7.47
CA GLY A 69 -9.49 -10.16 -6.54
C GLY A 69 -8.15 -9.44 -6.72
N GLY A 70 -7.81 -8.57 -5.77
CA GLY A 70 -6.57 -7.78 -5.84
C GLY A 70 -6.68 -6.48 -6.63
N GLY A 71 -5.74 -5.57 -6.36
CA GLY A 71 -5.34 -4.52 -7.29
C GLY A 71 -4.40 -5.04 -8.37
N CYS A 72 -3.97 -4.15 -9.26
CA CYS A 72 -3.05 -4.49 -10.34
C CYS A 72 -1.71 -5.05 -9.84
N GLN A 73 -1.07 -5.90 -10.64
CA GLN A 73 0.25 -6.49 -10.35
C GLN A 73 1.45 -5.55 -10.59
N PHE A 74 1.19 -4.25 -10.69
CA PHE A 74 2.16 -3.16 -10.77
C PHE A 74 1.81 -2.08 -9.73
N LEU A 75 2.77 -1.22 -9.39
CA LEU A 75 2.64 -0.18 -8.38
C LEU A 75 1.80 1.03 -8.86
N GLY A 76 0.57 0.76 -9.32
CA GLY A 76 -0.43 1.78 -9.65
C GLY A 76 -1.13 2.34 -8.40
N THR A 77 -2.24 3.06 -8.59
CA THR A 77 -2.97 3.68 -7.47
C THR A 77 -3.47 2.65 -6.46
N ALA A 78 -4.05 1.53 -6.92
CA ALA A 78 -4.57 0.49 -6.04
C ALA A 78 -3.48 -0.11 -5.13
N ALA A 79 -2.28 -0.37 -5.65
CA ALA A 79 -1.15 -0.91 -4.90
C ALA A 79 -0.53 0.15 -3.99
N THR A 80 -0.31 1.36 -4.51
CA THR A 80 0.23 2.49 -3.73
C THR A 80 -0.67 2.84 -2.55
N SER A 81 -1.99 2.76 -2.72
CA SER A 81 -2.94 3.04 -1.63
C SER A 81 -2.84 2.02 -0.49
N GLN A 82 -2.48 0.76 -0.79
CA GLN A 82 -2.24 -0.25 0.25
C GLN A 82 -0.97 0.05 1.02
N VAL A 83 0.11 0.39 0.31
CA VAL A 83 1.39 0.83 0.91
C VAL A 83 1.17 2.02 1.83
N VAL A 84 0.42 3.04 1.37
CA VAL A 84 0.08 4.22 2.16
C VAL A 84 -0.80 3.86 3.36
N GLY A 85 -1.82 3.02 3.17
CA GLY A 85 -2.71 2.60 4.26
C GLY A 85 -1.97 1.85 5.38
N GLU A 86 -1.03 0.99 5.01
CA GLU A 86 -0.16 0.35 6.00
C GLU A 86 0.77 1.37 6.65
N ALA A 87 1.46 2.24 5.89
CA ALA A 87 2.37 3.26 6.42
C ALA A 87 1.71 4.28 7.38
N LEU A 88 0.44 4.61 7.14
CA LEU A 88 -0.40 5.41 8.06
C LEU A 88 -0.64 4.70 9.40
N GLY A 89 -0.32 3.42 9.50
CA GLY A 89 -0.59 2.57 10.66
C GLY A 89 -2.02 2.05 10.70
N LEU A 90 -2.80 2.16 9.60
CA LEU A 90 -4.21 1.75 9.57
C LEU A 90 -4.40 0.27 9.25
N ALA A 91 -3.40 -0.39 8.66
CA ALA A 91 -3.44 -1.81 8.34
C ALA A 91 -2.47 -2.61 9.24
N PRO A 92 -2.75 -3.90 9.50
CA PRO A 92 -1.83 -4.74 10.26
C PRO A 92 -0.46 -4.83 9.57
N LEU A 93 0.57 -5.08 10.37
CA LEU A 93 1.95 -5.18 9.87
C LEU A 93 2.07 -6.25 8.77
N HIS A 94 2.71 -5.91 7.65
CA HIS A 94 3.01 -6.77 6.52
C HIS A 94 1.75 -7.33 5.82
N THR A 95 0.85 -6.45 5.38
CA THR A 95 -0.42 -6.83 4.73
C THR A 95 -0.68 -6.15 3.39
N ALA A 96 -0.09 -4.98 3.15
CA ALA A 96 -0.12 -4.34 1.85
C ALA A 96 0.53 -5.23 0.79
N LEU A 97 -0.10 -5.28 -0.40
CA LEU A 97 0.40 -6.05 -1.55
C LEU A 97 0.40 -7.58 -1.34
N ALA A 98 -0.31 -8.08 -0.33
CA ALA A 98 -0.47 -9.52 -0.16
C ALA A 98 -1.08 -10.18 -1.40
N PRO A 99 -0.60 -11.36 -1.83
CA PRO A 99 -1.09 -12.02 -3.04
C PRO A 99 -2.57 -12.40 -2.90
N SER A 100 -3.38 -11.93 -3.86
CA SER A 100 -4.82 -12.18 -3.85
C SER A 100 -5.17 -13.64 -4.08
N GLY A 101 -6.31 -14.08 -3.51
CA GLY A 101 -6.77 -15.46 -3.67
C GLY A 101 -5.93 -16.51 -2.95
N SER A 102 -4.99 -16.09 -2.09
CA SER A 102 -4.13 -16.99 -1.32
C SER A 102 -4.57 -17.12 0.14
N ALA A 103 -4.02 -18.12 0.85
CA ALA A 103 -4.35 -18.39 2.25
C ALA A 103 -4.05 -17.20 3.19
N VAL A 104 -3.11 -16.32 2.81
CA VAL A 104 -2.70 -15.16 3.62
C VAL A 104 -3.87 -14.20 3.90
N TRP A 105 -4.88 -14.11 3.03
CA TRP A 105 -6.04 -13.26 3.28
C TRP A 105 -6.85 -13.72 4.49
N ARG A 106 -6.96 -15.03 4.71
CA ARG A 106 -7.66 -15.57 5.87
C ARG A 106 -6.89 -15.28 7.15
N GLU A 107 -5.56 -15.40 7.09
CA GLU A 107 -4.68 -15.03 8.19
C GLU A 107 -4.80 -13.55 8.54
N ILE A 108 -4.75 -12.66 7.53
CA ILE A 108 -4.91 -11.21 7.71
C ILE A 108 -6.30 -10.88 8.30
N ALA A 109 -7.36 -11.51 7.81
CA ALA A 109 -8.71 -11.29 8.30
C ALA A 109 -8.88 -11.75 9.77
N ALA A 110 -8.33 -12.91 10.14
CA ALA A 110 -8.35 -13.40 11.51
C ALA A 110 -7.57 -12.45 12.44
N ARG A 111 -6.35 -12.05 12.05
CA ARG A 111 -5.53 -11.09 12.80
C ARG A 111 -6.25 -9.74 12.94
N ALA A 112 -6.87 -9.24 11.89
CA ALA A 112 -7.63 -7.99 11.94
C ALA A 112 -8.81 -8.05 12.92
N ALA A 113 -9.49 -9.20 13.01
CA ALA A 113 -10.57 -9.43 13.96
C ALA A 113 -10.07 -9.45 15.42
N GLU A 114 -8.91 -10.03 15.68
CA GLU A 114 -8.29 -10.00 17.01
C GLU A 114 -7.85 -8.58 17.40
N LEU A 115 -7.20 -7.87 16.47
CA LEU A 115 -6.75 -6.50 16.68
C LEU A 115 -7.90 -5.55 17.00
N ILE A 116 -8.97 -5.56 16.20
CA ILE A 116 -10.10 -4.64 16.43
C ILE A 116 -10.75 -4.87 17.80
N MET A 117 -10.81 -6.11 18.28
CA MET A 117 -11.32 -6.43 19.61
C MET A 117 -10.42 -5.87 20.71
N GLY A 118 -9.09 -6.03 20.58
CA GLY A 118 -8.13 -5.43 21.51
C GLY A 118 -8.18 -3.90 21.53
N LEU A 119 -8.28 -3.25 20.38
CA LEU A 119 -8.40 -1.79 20.28
C LEU A 119 -9.70 -1.30 20.95
N LYS A 120 -10.80 -2.03 20.77
CA LYS A 120 -12.08 -1.72 21.41
C LYS A 120 -11.98 -1.77 22.93
N GLU A 121 -11.35 -2.81 23.48
CA GLU A 121 -11.15 -2.96 24.93
C GLU A 121 -10.30 -1.82 25.51
N GLN A 122 -9.26 -1.41 24.77
CA GLN A 122 -8.36 -0.31 25.14
C GLN A 122 -8.97 1.08 24.91
N LYS A 123 -10.17 1.18 24.31
CA LYS A 123 -10.77 2.44 23.83
C LYS A 123 -9.80 3.22 22.93
N PHE A 124 -9.08 2.48 22.08
CA PHE A 124 -8.08 2.99 21.17
C PHE A 124 -8.70 3.28 19.79
N GLY A 125 -8.70 4.55 19.40
CA GLY A 125 -9.41 5.05 18.22
C GLY A 125 -8.50 5.57 17.12
N VAL A 126 -9.10 5.89 15.97
CA VAL A 126 -8.41 6.44 14.78
C VAL A 126 -7.56 7.67 15.10
N ASN A 127 -8.06 8.56 15.94
CA ASN A 127 -7.38 9.79 16.34
C ASN A 127 -6.07 9.56 17.12
N GLN A 128 -5.83 8.35 17.62
CA GLN A 128 -4.58 7.97 18.26
C GLN A 128 -3.56 7.36 17.26
N ILE A 129 -4.01 7.04 16.04
CA ILE A 129 -3.18 6.52 14.94
C ILE A 129 -2.86 7.67 13.96
N LEU A 130 -3.89 8.32 13.45
CA LEU A 130 -3.76 9.39 12.47
C LEU A 130 -3.37 10.69 13.17
N THR A 131 -2.13 11.09 12.92
CA THR A 131 -1.51 12.34 13.36
C THR A 131 -0.81 12.99 12.18
N ASP A 132 -0.42 14.26 12.29
CA ASP A 132 0.38 14.92 11.25
C ASP A 132 1.70 14.15 10.98
N ALA A 133 2.27 13.54 12.02
CA ALA A 133 3.44 12.66 11.90
C ALA A 133 3.14 11.38 11.11
N ALA A 134 1.97 10.76 11.30
CA ALA A 134 1.53 9.62 10.49
C ALA A 134 1.34 9.98 9.02
N ILE A 135 0.74 11.15 8.74
CA ILE A 135 0.61 11.68 7.38
C ILE A 135 2.00 11.89 6.75
N ARG A 136 2.92 12.53 7.46
CA ARG A 136 4.31 12.73 6.99
C ARG A 136 5.02 11.41 6.73
N ASN A 137 4.93 10.42 7.62
CA ASN A 137 5.52 9.10 7.41
C ASN A 137 4.94 8.43 6.17
N ALA A 138 3.63 8.53 5.94
CA ALA A 138 2.99 7.97 4.75
C ALA A 138 3.47 8.63 3.45
N MET A 139 3.72 9.94 3.46
CA MET A 139 4.35 10.64 2.33
C MET A 139 5.78 10.15 2.07
N ILE A 140 6.56 9.94 3.14
CA ILE A 140 7.93 9.42 3.04
C ILE A 140 7.94 8.00 2.47
N VAL A 141 7.08 7.12 2.99
CA VAL A 141 6.98 5.75 2.47
C VAL A 141 6.47 5.75 1.02
N HIS A 142 5.50 6.61 0.68
CA HIS A 142 5.05 6.80 -0.71
C HIS A 142 6.23 7.15 -1.63
N ALA A 143 7.05 8.13 -1.26
CA ALA A 143 8.22 8.55 -2.04
C ALA A 143 9.26 7.43 -2.16
N ALA A 144 9.53 6.71 -1.06
CA ALA A 144 10.49 5.60 -1.06
C ALA A 144 10.07 4.44 -1.97
N PHE A 145 8.77 4.19 -2.13
CA PHE A 145 8.25 3.22 -3.08
C PHE A 145 8.20 3.74 -4.53
N GLY A 146 8.24 5.05 -4.75
CA GLY A 146 7.92 5.65 -6.04
C GLY A 146 6.42 5.52 -6.37
N GLY A 147 5.56 5.77 -5.39
CA GLY A 147 4.12 5.57 -5.50
C GLY A 147 3.44 6.41 -6.57
N SER A 148 2.24 5.99 -6.99
CA SER A 148 1.41 6.70 -7.96
C SER A 148 1.17 8.16 -7.58
N THR A 149 1.20 9.05 -8.58
CA THR A 149 0.93 10.49 -8.42
C THR A 149 -0.50 10.80 -7.98
N ASN A 150 -1.45 9.88 -8.15
CA ASN A 150 -2.83 10.04 -7.65
C ASN A 150 -2.86 10.18 -6.11
N LEU A 151 -1.87 9.66 -5.39
CA LEU A 151 -1.81 9.79 -3.93
C LEU A 151 -1.42 11.21 -3.47
N LEU A 152 -0.92 12.08 -4.36
CA LEU A 152 -0.75 13.51 -4.07
C LEU A 152 -2.10 14.20 -3.84
N LEU A 153 -3.20 13.62 -4.36
CA LEU A 153 -4.56 14.07 -4.10
C LEU A 153 -5.18 13.33 -2.91
N HIS A 154 -4.98 12.02 -2.83
CA HIS A 154 -5.65 11.19 -1.84
C HIS A 154 -5.08 11.35 -0.42
N ILE A 155 -3.77 11.50 -0.23
CA ILE A 155 -3.19 11.71 1.11
C ILE A 155 -3.72 13.03 1.73
N PRO A 156 -3.72 14.18 1.04
CA PRO A 156 -4.37 15.39 1.55
C PRO A 156 -5.87 15.24 1.82
N ALA A 157 -6.59 14.44 1.03
CA ALA A 157 -8.00 14.17 1.27
C ALA A 157 -8.23 13.33 2.54
N ILE A 158 -7.38 12.35 2.81
CA ILE A 158 -7.40 11.55 4.04
C ILE A 158 -7.07 12.43 5.25
N ALA A 159 -6.01 13.24 5.15
CA ALA A 159 -5.64 14.20 6.19
C ALA A 159 -6.79 15.17 6.50
N HIS A 160 -7.45 15.70 5.46
CA HIS A 160 -8.62 16.55 5.61
C HIS A 160 -9.77 15.86 6.36
N ALA A 161 -10.08 14.61 6.00
CA ALA A 161 -11.14 13.84 6.64
C ALA A 161 -10.84 13.53 8.12
N ALA A 162 -9.56 13.41 8.48
CA ALA A 162 -9.11 13.28 9.87
C ALA A 162 -9.07 14.61 10.65
N GLY A 163 -9.33 15.75 10.00
CA GLY A 163 -9.14 17.07 10.61
C GLY A 163 -7.68 17.47 10.82
N LEU A 164 -6.75 16.86 10.09
CA LEU A 164 -5.29 17.08 10.17
C LEU A 164 -4.80 18.08 9.12
N LEU A 165 -3.54 18.48 9.24
CA LEU A 165 -2.91 19.35 8.26
C LEU A 165 -2.81 18.64 6.91
N ARG A 166 -3.35 19.29 5.88
CA ARG A 166 -3.29 18.78 4.51
C ARG A 166 -1.90 19.08 3.94
N PRO A 167 -1.16 18.07 3.44
CA PRO A 167 0.10 18.32 2.77
C PRO A 167 -0.07 19.26 1.58
N THR A 168 0.80 20.27 1.52
CA THR A 168 0.88 21.23 0.43
C THR A 168 1.87 20.76 -0.63
N VAL A 169 1.91 21.45 -1.76
CA VAL A 169 2.92 21.20 -2.82
C VAL A 169 4.35 21.33 -2.26
N LYS A 170 4.59 22.34 -1.41
CA LYS A 170 5.90 22.56 -0.78
C LYS A 170 6.31 21.40 0.13
N ASP A 171 5.35 20.79 0.84
CA ASP A 171 5.64 19.61 1.67
C ASP A 171 6.03 18.41 0.81
N TRP A 172 5.36 18.21 -0.34
CA TRP A 172 5.72 17.19 -1.31
C TRP A 172 7.11 17.42 -1.92
N GLU A 173 7.46 18.64 -2.28
CA GLU A 173 8.81 18.99 -2.75
C GLU A 173 9.87 18.67 -1.69
N GLY A 174 9.59 19.03 -0.43
CA GLY A 174 10.47 18.74 0.70
C GLY A 174 10.69 17.24 0.92
N VAL A 175 9.62 16.44 0.86
CA VAL A 175 9.72 14.97 1.00
C VAL A 175 10.46 14.35 -0.18
N ASN A 176 10.05 14.66 -1.42
CA ASN A 176 10.63 14.05 -2.62
C ASN A 176 12.10 14.40 -2.84
N SER A 177 12.57 15.55 -2.34
CA SER A 177 14.00 15.93 -2.42
C SER A 177 14.89 15.22 -1.40
N GLN A 178 14.32 14.70 -0.31
CA GLN A 178 15.07 14.08 0.80
C GLN A 178 15.00 12.56 0.81
N VAL A 179 13.92 11.97 0.28
CA VAL A 179 13.66 10.54 0.39
C VAL A 179 14.23 9.79 -0.82
N PRO A 180 15.19 8.87 -0.61
CA PRO A 180 15.65 8.01 -1.69
C PRO A 180 14.57 6.99 -2.07
N ARG A 181 14.42 6.69 -3.37
CA ARG A 181 13.58 5.58 -3.82
C ARG A 181 14.31 4.26 -3.55
N LEU A 182 13.70 3.40 -2.73
CA LEU A 182 14.28 2.14 -2.27
C LEU A 182 13.73 0.91 -3.00
N VAL A 183 12.55 1.02 -3.61
CA VAL A 183 11.84 -0.13 -4.18
C VAL A 183 11.97 -0.17 -5.70
N SER A 184 12.45 -1.30 -6.22
CA SER A 184 12.40 -1.64 -7.65
C SER A 184 11.13 -2.46 -7.92
N VAL A 185 10.17 -1.89 -8.65
CA VAL A 185 8.85 -2.49 -8.90
C VAL A 185 8.21 -1.80 -10.10
N LEU A 186 7.66 -2.56 -11.05
CA LEU A 186 6.93 -2.03 -12.21
C LEU A 186 5.91 -0.96 -11.76
N PRO A 187 5.94 0.27 -12.32
CA PRO A 187 6.70 0.72 -13.49
C PRO A 187 8.08 1.34 -13.20
N ASN A 188 8.52 1.36 -11.95
CA ASN A 188 9.78 1.97 -11.54
C ASN A 188 10.91 0.92 -11.50
N GLY A 189 11.91 1.05 -12.39
CA GLY A 189 13.08 0.15 -12.48
C GLY A 189 14.04 0.22 -11.28
N PRO A 190 15.29 -0.27 -11.38
CA PRO A 190 15.96 -0.78 -12.57
C PRO A 190 15.45 -2.16 -13.02
N VAL A 191 14.83 -2.93 -12.12
CA VAL A 191 14.21 -4.23 -12.43
C VAL A 191 12.71 -4.16 -12.22
N MET A 192 11.95 -4.59 -13.24
CA MET A 192 10.51 -4.42 -13.32
C MET A 192 9.76 -5.53 -12.58
N HIS A 193 10.00 -5.65 -11.27
CA HIS A 193 9.34 -6.66 -10.45
C HIS A 193 7.83 -6.39 -10.33
N PRO A 194 6.95 -7.40 -10.36
CA PRO A 194 5.55 -7.21 -10.02
C PRO A 194 5.39 -6.98 -8.51
N THR A 195 4.26 -6.40 -8.10
CA THR A 195 4.01 -5.99 -6.71
C THR A 195 4.05 -7.14 -5.71
N VAL A 196 3.73 -8.37 -6.11
CA VAL A 196 3.84 -9.55 -5.24
C VAL A 196 5.28 -9.80 -4.79
N ASN A 197 6.29 -9.51 -5.63
CA ASN A 197 7.69 -9.63 -5.23
C ASN A 197 8.06 -8.62 -4.14
N VAL A 198 7.42 -7.45 -4.12
CA VAL A 198 7.63 -6.46 -3.06
C VAL A 198 7.09 -6.97 -1.73
N PHE A 199 5.90 -7.59 -1.73
CA PHE A 199 5.38 -8.28 -0.54
C PHE A 199 6.33 -9.38 -0.06
N LEU A 200 6.80 -10.24 -0.97
CA LEU A 200 7.73 -11.33 -0.63
C LEU A 200 9.10 -10.82 -0.15
N ALA A 201 9.53 -9.65 -0.60
CA ALA A 201 10.77 -9.00 -0.16
C ALA A 201 10.63 -8.26 1.18
N GLY A 202 9.47 -8.35 1.84
CA GLY A 202 9.21 -7.75 3.15
C GLY A 202 8.37 -6.47 3.14
N GLY A 203 7.90 -6.03 1.97
CA GLY A 203 6.86 -5.01 1.83
C GLY A 203 7.16 -3.68 2.54
N VAL A 204 6.11 -3.08 3.09
CA VAL A 204 6.17 -1.82 3.84
C VAL A 204 7.11 -1.88 5.05
N PRO A 205 7.08 -2.90 5.92
CA PRO A 205 7.93 -2.87 7.11
C PRO A 205 9.42 -2.93 6.78
N GLU A 206 9.84 -3.68 5.74
CA GLU A 206 11.25 -3.69 5.34
C GLU A 206 11.71 -2.30 4.87
N VAL A 207 10.91 -1.63 4.02
CA VAL A 207 11.21 -0.27 3.59
C VAL A 207 11.28 0.70 4.77
N MET A 208 10.36 0.57 5.73
CA MET A 208 10.36 1.40 6.93
C MET A 208 11.57 1.13 7.85
N VAL A 209 12.11 -0.09 7.92
CA VAL A 209 13.39 -0.37 8.60
C VAL A 209 14.51 0.45 7.98
N HIS A 210 14.60 0.47 6.65
CA HIS A 210 15.63 1.25 5.94
C HIS A 210 15.47 2.76 6.14
N LEU A 211 14.24 3.28 6.07
CA LEU A 211 13.95 4.69 6.30
C LEU A 211 14.21 5.12 7.76
N ARG A 212 13.93 4.23 8.74
CA ARG A 212 14.27 4.43 10.15
C ARG A 212 15.77 4.58 10.35
N LYS A 213 16.59 3.73 9.70
CA LYS A 213 18.06 3.78 9.80
C LYS A 213 18.67 5.10 9.34
N ILE A 214 18.03 5.78 8.38
CA ILE A 214 18.47 7.09 7.88
C ILE A 214 17.74 8.27 8.55
N GLY A 215 16.97 8.02 9.63
CA GLY A 215 16.39 9.06 10.46
C GLY A 215 15.23 9.84 9.83
N LEU A 216 14.57 9.29 8.80
CA LEU A 216 13.48 10.01 8.11
C LEU A 216 12.10 9.82 8.76
N LEU A 217 11.89 8.73 9.49
CA LEU A 217 10.60 8.38 10.09
C LEU A 217 10.48 8.83 11.54
N ASP A 218 9.29 9.28 11.91
CA ASP A 218 8.87 9.32 13.31
C ASP A 218 8.30 7.94 13.69
N THR A 219 9.08 7.12 14.38
CA THR A 219 8.69 5.73 14.72
C THR A 219 7.90 5.65 16.01
N THR A 220 7.65 6.77 16.69
CA THR A 220 6.90 6.80 17.96
C THR A 220 5.39 6.71 17.74
N ILE A 221 4.91 7.03 16.53
CA ILE A 221 3.49 6.98 16.16
C ILE A 221 2.93 5.57 16.33
N LYS A 222 1.67 5.49 16.78
CA LYS A 222 0.95 4.24 17.00
C LYS A 222 0.28 3.72 15.73
N THR A 223 -0.01 2.42 15.72
CA THR A 223 -0.71 1.73 14.63
C THR A 223 -1.93 0.96 15.15
N VAL A 224 -2.66 0.30 14.27
CA VAL A 224 -3.74 -0.64 14.62
C VAL A 224 -3.30 -1.84 15.44
N GLU A 225 -1.99 -2.08 15.62
CA GLU A 225 -1.49 -3.07 16.56
C GLU A 225 -1.51 -2.57 18.01
N GLY A 226 -1.97 -1.33 18.27
CA GLY A 226 -1.90 -0.66 19.58
C GLY A 226 -0.47 -0.31 20.01
N ARG A 227 0.52 -0.54 19.15
CA ARG A 227 1.96 -0.37 19.38
C ARG A 227 2.53 0.69 18.46
N SER A 228 3.71 1.20 18.80
CA SER A 228 4.42 2.15 17.94
C SER A 228 5.10 1.43 16.77
N TRP A 229 5.36 2.16 15.68
CA TRP A 229 6.19 1.63 14.59
C TRP A 229 7.53 1.12 15.08
N ASP A 230 8.16 1.82 16.03
CA ASP A 230 9.47 1.42 16.55
C ASP A 230 9.47 -0.02 17.07
N SER A 231 8.47 -0.33 17.91
CA SER A 231 8.29 -1.66 18.49
C SER A 231 7.95 -2.73 17.44
N LEU A 232 7.18 -2.37 16.41
CA LEU A 232 6.81 -3.29 15.33
C LEU A 232 7.97 -3.55 14.37
N LEU A 233 8.79 -2.54 14.12
CA LEU A 233 9.97 -2.65 13.25
C LEU A 233 11.09 -3.47 13.91
N ASP A 234 11.20 -3.42 15.24
CA ASP A 234 12.10 -4.32 15.97
C ASP A 234 11.65 -5.79 15.84
N GLU A 235 10.37 -6.06 16.07
CA GLU A 235 9.80 -7.40 15.88
C GLU A 235 9.92 -7.89 14.42
N TRP A 236 9.73 -7.00 13.44
CA TRP A 236 9.89 -7.32 12.03
C TRP A 236 11.31 -7.79 11.70
N GLN A 237 12.34 -7.15 12.27
CA GLN A 237 13.73 -7.53 12.00
C GLN A 237 14.05 -8.96 12.45
N ASP A 238 13.42 -9.42 13.53
CA ASP A 238 13.58 -10.77 14.08
C ASP A 238 12.56 -11.78 13.52
N SER A 239 11.60 -11.32 12.71
CA SER A 239 10.50 -12.12 12.21
C SER A 239 10.96 -13.24 11.27
N LYS A 240 10.36 -14.42 11.44
CA LYS A 240 10.51 -15.54 10.49
C LYS A 240 9.95 -15.20 9.10
N ARG A 241 9.01 -14.24 8.99
CA ARG A 241 8.46 -13.81 7.69
C ARG A 241 9.45 -12.99 6.87
N ARG A 242 10.48 -12.43 7.53
CA ARG A 242 11.53 -11.63 6.91
C ARG A 242 12.68 -12.49 6.37
N ARG A 243 12.88 -13.68 6.93
CA ARG A 243 13.96 -14.62 6.57
C ARG A 243 13.54 -15.53 5.42
#